data_AF-A0A2Z4FNY6-F1
#
_entry.id   AF-A0A2Z4FNY6-F1
#
_cell.length_a   1.000
_cell.length_b   1.000
_cell.length_c   1.000
_cell.angle_alpha   90.00
_cell.angle_beta   90.00
_cell.angle_gamma   90.00
#
_symmetry.space_group_name_H-M   'P 1'
#
loop_
_entity.id
_entity.type
_entity.pdbx_description
1 polymer ?
#
loop_
_entity_poly.entity_id
_entity_poly.type
_entity_poly.pdbx_seq_one_letter_code
_entity_poly.pdbx_strand_id
1 'polypeptide(L)'
;MSDLRRLRNELDRSLLAFLGRASAHDHEDVESGGVEPSAADPPTPRAPRRLLGTRRAKLVCGALLPVMVMLLWLPIRADSRGVTASVARSPAVAEVVARFAPEVRLHPEERYFPSSVDWYLERTEVHAEEHGALGDLPTLMGSTFDPSQKLMSETIATRVEDRLDAFLRESTLGKHFLKIDKGHHEGELASRGGELESAKTYVHLRERAGGEEGLEIQYWFFYPYSGPVLAGPAGGAHEGDWEHITVRLDASLDKVEKVFFAAHDREGTWVSAEDVQFVEGSHPVVYSARYGHASYPSAGIQSRGMLPADRTADGGETWQTWGNIKIIADPSGPRKDIAWLAYAGRWGKTGVLFSGPRGPVFQRYWTSET
;
A
#
# COMPACT_ATOMS: atom_id res chain seq x y z
N MET A 1 23.03 3.69 -12.02
CA MET A 1 22.53 3.61 -13.43
C MET A 1 22.64 2.20 -14.04
N SER A 2 23.46 1.31 -13.49
CA SER A 2 23.56 -0.11 -13.86
C SER A 2 22.32 -0.91 -13.48
N ASP A 3 21.81 -0.74 -12.26
CA ASP A 3 21.05 -1.82 -11.61
C ASP A 3 19.54 -1.82 -11.86
N LEU A 4 18.91 -0.69 -12.24
CA LEU A 4 17.52 -0.72 -12.74
C LEU A 4 17.39 -1.41 -14.11
N ARG A 5 18.46 -1.44 -14.91
CA ARG A 5 18.52 -2.31 -16.12
C ARG A 5 18.76 -3.77 -15.75
N ARG A 6 19.37 -4.02 -14.59
CA ARG A 6 19.65 -5.35 -14.06
C ARG A 6 18.38 -6.00 -13.49
N LEU A 7 17.62 -5.28 -12.66
CA LEU A 7 16.27 -5.68 -12.20
C LEU A 7 15.38 -6.11 -13.37
N ARG A 8 15.29 -5.28 -14.43
CA ARG A 8 14.53 -5.63 -15.64
C ARG A 8 15.03 -6.92 -16.31
N ASN A 9 16.35 -7.09 -16.43
CA ASN A 9 16.95 -8.23 -17.13
C ASN A 9 17.01 -9.53 -16.28
N GLU A 10 16.94 -9.45 -14.96
CA GLU A 10 16.93 -10.61 -14.06
C GLU A 10 15.49 -11.14 -13.86
N LEU A 11 14.49 -10.24 -13.77
CA LEU A 11 13.06 -10.62 -13.77
C LEU A 11 12.64 -11.34 -15.07
N ASP A 12 13.05 -10.84 -16.25
CA ASP A 12 12.80 -11.49 -17.54
C ASP A 12 13.41 -12.92 -17.62
N ARG A 13 14.53 -13.17 -16.95
CA ARG A 13 15.21 -14.47 -16.96
C ARG A 13 14.55 -15.50 -16.05
N SER A 14 14.08 -15.08 -14.87
CA SER A 14 13.33 -15.95 -13.96
C SER A 14 12.01 -16.42 -14.56
N LEU A 15 11.31 -15.53 -15.28
CA LEU A 15 10.05 -15.86 -15.96
C LEU A 15 10.23 -16.93 -17.05
N LEU A 16 11.29 -16.81 -17.87
CA LEU A 16 11.61 -17.81 -18.91
C LEU A 16 12.07 -19.15 -18.33
N ALA A 17 12.75 -19.15 -17.17
CA ALA A 17 13.15 -20.39 -16.49
C ALA A 17 11.96 -21.13 -15.85
N PHE A 18 10.94 -20.41 -15.40
CA PHE A 18 9.71 -20.97 -14.83
C PHE A 18 8.79 -21.52 -15.93
N LEU A 19 8.52 -20.72 -16.98
CA LEU A 19 7.70 -21.15 -18.12
C LEU A 19 8.34 -22.30 -18.92
N GLY A 20 9.68 -22.43 -18.89
CA GLY A 20 10.40 -23.55 -19.49
C GLY A 20 10.27 -24.89 -18.76
N ARG A 21 9.69 -24.94 -17.56
CA ARG A 21 9.41 -26.20 -16.82
C ARG A 21 7.94 -26.62 -16.84
N ALA A 22 7.03 -25.75 -17.27
CA ALA A 22 5.60 -26.01 -17.31
C ALA A 22 5.09 -26.57 -18.66
N SER A 23 6.00 -26.99 -19.55
CA SER A 23 5.66 -27.44 -20.91
C SER A 23 6.46 -28.70 -21.35
N ALA A 24 6.61 -29.67 -20.44
CA ALA A 24 7.07 -31.02 -20.77
C ALA A 24 6.52 -32.02 -19.74
N HIS A 25 5.86 -33.08 -20.23
CA HIS A 25 4.89 -33.98 -19.56
C HIS A 25 3.45 -33.44 -19.71
N ASP A 26 2.49 -34.18 -20.27
CA ASP A 26 2.41 -35.63 -20.46
C ASP A 26 2.32 -36.11 -21.92
N HIS A 27 2.99 -37.22 -22.22
CA HIS A 27 2.58 -38.19 -23.23
C HIS A 27 3.00 -39.57 -22.72
N GLU A 28 2.04 -40.36 -22.28
CA GLU A 28 2.27 -41.76 -21.90
C GLU A 28 2.47 -42.60 -23.18
N ASP A 29 3.62 -43.24 -23.30
CA ASP A 29 3.85 -44.34 -24.25
C ASP A 29 4.29 -45.59 -23.46
N VAL A 30 3.71 -46.73 -23.83
CA VAL A 30 3.80 -47.99 -23.08
C VAL A 30 5.11 -48.72 -23.36
N GLU A 31 5.94 -48.94 -22.34
CA GLU A 31 7.12 -49.80 -22.45
C GLU A 31 6.78 -51.29 -22.53
N SER A 32 7.59 -52.05 -23.29
CA SER A 32 7.73 -53.50 -23.11
C SER A 32 9.17 -53.97 -23.35
N GLY A 33 9.98 -53.90 -22.28
CA GLY A 33 10.99 -54.90 -21.88
C GLY A 33 12.20 -55.22 -22.78
N GLY A 34 13.41 -55.22 -22.18
CA GLY A 34 14.46 -56.16 -22.63
C GLY A 34 15.93 -55.86 -22.31
N VAL A 35 16.38 -56.26 -21.11
CA VAL A 35 17.68 -56.93 -20.84
C VAL A 35 19.03 -56.18 -21.03
N GLU A 36 19.80 -56.13 -19.93
CA GLU A 36 21.22 -55.77 -19.74
C GLU A 36 22.22 -56.89 -20.15
N PRO A 37 23.58 -56.77 -20.01
CA PRO A 37 24.50 -55.61 -20.03
C PRO A 37 25.79 -55.87 -20.89
N SER A 38 26.81 -54.97 -20.86
CA SER A 38 28.24 -55.29 -20.57
C SER A 38 29.34 -54.40 -21.24
N ALA A 39 30.21 -53.84 -20.38
CA ALA A 39 31.68 -53.63 -20.48
C ALA A 39 32.41 -52.67 -21.48
N ALA A 40 33.37 -51.95 -20.88
CA ALA A 40 34.77 -51.67 -21.31
C ALA A 40 35.20 -50.24 -21.75
N ASP A 41 36.29 -49.78 -21.13
CA ASP A 41 37.07 -48.53 -21.32
C ASP A 41 38.50 -48.89 -21.83
N PRO A 42 39.35 -47.93 -22.29
CA PRO A 42 39.10 -46.62 -22.91
C PRO A 42 39.77 -46.60 -24.33
N PRO A 43 40.96 -46.01 -24.71
CA PRO A 43 41.85 -44.97 -24.16
C PRO A 43 42.01 -43.70 -25.06
N THR A 44 42.94 -42.80 -24.69
CA THR A 44 43.45 -41.62 -25.45
C THR A 44 44.87 -41.94 -26.04
N PRO A 45 45.73 -41.05 -26.64
CA PRO A 45 45.68 -39.58 -26.80
C PRO A 45 46.27 -38.97 -28.12
N ARG A 46 46.30 -37.61 -28.18
CA ARG A 46 47.37 -36.69 -28.69
C ARG A 46 46.95 -35.62 -29.72
N ALA A 47 47.27 -34.36 -29.38
CA ALA A 47 47.58 -33.29 -30.35
C ALA A 47 49.06 -33.39 -30.81
N PRO A 48 49.52 -32.64 -31.85
CA PRO A 48 50.18 -31.37 -31.51
C PRO A 48 50.27 -30.26 -32.59
N ARG A 49 50.76 -29.10 -32.11
CA ARG A 49 51.77 -28.18 -32.72
C ARG A 49 51.34 -26.89 -33.46
N ARG A 50 52.07 -25.84 -33.07
CA ARG A 50 52.16 -24.47 -33.59
C ARG A 50 53.09 -24.38 -34.80
N LEU A 51 52.99 -23.31 -35.60
CA LEU A 51 54.05 -22.32 -35.93
C LEU A 51 53.46 -21.26 -36.90
N LEU A 52 54.00 -20.08 -37.21
CA LEU A 52 54.70 -18.97 -36.56
C LEU A 52 55.19 -18.04 -37.70
N GLY A 53 55.03 -16.71 -37.59
CA GLY A 53 55.75 -15.70 -38.41
C GLY A 53 54.99 -15.07 -39.59
N THR A 54 55.36 -13.87 -40.12
CA THR A 54 56.15 -12.73 -39.57
C THR A 54 56.14 -11.53 -40.54
N ARG A 55 56.31 -10.28 -40.04
CA ARG A 55 56.79 -9.04 -40.72
C ARG A 55 55.82 -8.38 -41.75
N ARG A 56 55.36 -7.13 -41.57
CA ARG A 56 56.01 -5.77 -41.65
C ARG A 56 56.27 -5.27 -43.09
N ALA A 57 55.59 -4.20 -43.54
CA ALA A 57 56.12 -2.81 -43.63
C ALA A 57 55.28 -1.82 -44.50
N LYS A 58 55.12 -0.57 -43.99
CA LYS A 58 55.03 0.77 -44.66
C LYS A 58 54.09 0.96 -45.89
N LEU A 59 53.05 1.80 -45.86
CA LEU A 59 52.89 3.26 -45.60
C LEU A 59 53.07 4.16 -46.85
N VAL A 60 51.96 4.76 -47.31
CA VAL A 60 51.88 5.96 -48.17
C VAL A 60 50.65 6.79 -47.74
N CYS A 61 50.78 8.12 -47.74
CA CYS A 61 49.72 9.06 -47.34
C CYS A 61 48.67 9.32 -48.42
N GLY A 62 47.43 9.62 -48.01
CA GLY A 62 46.38 10.21 -48.84
C GLY A 62 45.31 10.83 -47.94
N ALA A 63 45.07 12.14 -48.05
CA ALA A 63 44.29 12.89 -47.07
C ALA A 63 42.79 12.99 -47.43
N LEU A 64 41.92 12.81 -46.43
CA LEU A 64 40.53 13.29 -46.43
C LEU A 64 40.14 13.77 -45.02
N LEU A 65 39.42 14.89 -44.95
CA LEU A 65 38.94 15.50 -43.70
C LEU A 65 37.89 14.63 -42.99
N PRO A 66 37.89 14.59 -41.64
CA PRO A 66 36.68 14.34 -40.86
C PRO A 66 36.05 15.67 -40.38
N VAL A 67 34.73 15.75 -40.48
CA VAL A 67 33.92 16.87 -39.96
C VAL A 67 34.00 16.91 -38.44
N MET A 68 34.24 18.11 -37.88
CA MET A 68 34.29 18.33 -36.43
C MET A 68 32.87 18.33 -35.83
N VAL A 69 32.40 17.15 -35.41
CA VAL A 69 31.17 17.05 -34.60
C VAL A 69 31.50 17.38 -33.15
N MET A 70 31.22 18.62 -32.76
CA MET A 70 31.37 19.11 -31.40
C MET A 70 30.22 18.56 -30.52
N LEU A 71 30.42 17.39 -29.93
CA LEU A 71 29.47 16.79 -28.98
C LEU A 71 29.43 17.62 -27.69
N LEU A 72 28.36 18.41 -27.54
CA LEU A 72 28.01 19.12 -26.31
C LEU A 72 27.80 18.11 -25.16
N TRP A 73 28.70 18.14 -24.19
CA TRP A 73 28.53 17.46 -22.90
C TRP A 73 27.52 18.23 -22.04
N LEU A 74 26.24 18.00 -22.29
CA LEU A 74 25.17 18.33 -21.34
C LEU A 74 24.89 17.09 -20.47
N PRO A 75 24.96 17.19 -19.14
CA PRO A 75 24.57 16.07 -18.28
C PRO A 75 23.08 15.85 -18.42
N ILE A 76 22.69 14.76 -19.08
CA ILE A 76 21.31 14.28 -19.07
C ILE A 76 21.00 13.87 -17.63
N ARG A 77 20.37 14.77 -16.86
CA ARG A 77 19.59 14.38 -15.67
C ARG A 77 18.43 13.52 -16.16
N ALA A 78 18.65 12.21 -16.22
CA ALA A 78 17.58 11.25 -16.39
C ALA A 78 16.65 11.38 -15.18
N ASP A 79 15.41 11.80 -15.42
CA ASP A 79 14.42 11.99 -14.37
C ASP A 79 13.98 10.61 -13.84
N SER A 80 14.47 10.23 -12.65
CA SER A 80 14.20 8.94 -12.02
C SER A 80 12.69 8.71 -11.80
N ARG A 81 11.92 9.81 -11.67
CA ARG A 81 10.46 9.80 -11.53
C ARG A 81 9.70 9.11 -12.68
N GLY A 82 10.31 9.01 -13.87
CA GLY A 82 9.69 8.29 -15.00
C GLY A 82 9.78 6.77 -14.91
N VAL A 83 10.72 6.22 -14.14
CA VAL A 83 10.96 4.77 -14.05
C VAL A 83 10.14 4.15 -12.91
N THR A 84 9.94 4.88 -11.81
CA THR A 84 9.25 4.39 -10.60
C THR A 84 7.74 4.21 -10.81
N ALA A 85 7.09 5.12 -11.53
CA ALA A 85 5.68 5.00 -11.92
C ALA A 85 5.39 3.81 -12.86
N SER A 86 6.42 3.24 -13.51
CA SER A 86 6.30 2.02 -14.30
C SER A 86 6.40 0.75 -13.45
N VAL A 87 7.11 0.81 -12.31
CA VAL A 87 7.27 -0.32 -11.38
C VAL A 87 5.94 -0.59 -10.66
N ALA A 88 5.29 0.46 -10.15
CA ALA A 88 3.99 0.39 -9.46
C ALA A 88 2.81 -0.15 -10.29
N ARG A 89 2.99 -0.36 -11.60
CA ARG A 89 1.98 -0.92 -12.53
C ARG A 89 2.37 -2.27 -13.11
N SER A 90 3.49 -2.85 -12.67
CA SER A 90 3.90 -4.18 -13.08
C SER A 90 3.13 -5.27 -12.30
N PRO A 91 2.75 -6.40 -12.93
CA PRO A 91 2.15 -7.53 -12.21
C PRO A 91 2.99 -8.00 -11.01
N ALA A 92 4.32 -7.99 -11.16
CA ALA A 92 5.26 -8.32 -10.09
C ALA A 92 5.10 -7.46 -8.81
N VAL A 93 4.76 -6.17 -8.94
CA VAL A 93 4.49 -5.34 -7.75
C VAL A 93 3.15 -5.67 -7.10
N ALA A 94 2.12 -6.02 -7.88
CA ALA A 94 0.86 -6.48 -7.31
C ALA A 94 1.05 -7.80 -6.54
N GLU A 95 1.87 -8.71 -7.05
CA GLU A 95 2.25 -9.97 -6.38
C GLU A 95 3.03 -9.71 -5.08
N VAL A 96 4.04 -8.83 -5.09
CA VAL A 96 4.78 -8.44 -3.88
C VAL A 96 3.85 -7.79 -2.84
N VAL A 97 2.96 -6.89 -3.26
CA VAL A 97 1.99 -6.25 -2.35
C VAL A 97 1.00 -7.26 -1.76
N ALA A 98 0.53 -8.24 -2.53
CA ALA A 98 -0.33 -9.30 -1.99
C ALA A 98 0.43 -10.19 -0.98
N ARG A 99 1.63 -10.65 -1.34
CA ARG A 99 2.47 -11.57 -0.55
C ARG A 99 2.85 -11.05 0.83
N PHE A 100 3.01 -9.73 0.98
CA PHE A 100 3.40 -9.10 2.25
C PHE A 100 2.26 -8.30 2.92
N ALA A 101 1.02 -8.43 2.44
CA ALA A 101 -0.13 -7.82 3.09
C ALA A 101 -0.44 -8.53 4.43
N PRO A 102 -0.80 -7.83 5.51
CA PRO A 102 -0.94 -8.43 6.83
C PRO A 102 -2.17 -9.30 7.04
N GLU A 103 -2.10 -10.21 8.01
CA GLU A 103 -3.30 -10.74 8.66
C GLU A 103 -3.66 -9.81 9.83
N VAL A 104 -4.82 -9.16 9.78
CA VAL A 104 -5.30 -8.30 10.87
C VAL A 104 -6.26 -9.09 11.76
N ARG A 105 -5.90 -9.27 13.03
CA ARG A 105 -6.73 -9.91 14.06
C ARG A 105 -7.46 -8.85 14.88
N LEU A 106 -8.78 -8.95 14.90
CA LEU A 106 -9.65 -8.07 15.68
C LEU A 106 -9.89 -8.68 17.06
N HIS A 107 -10.07 -7.83 18.07
CA HIS A 107 -10.37 -8.29 19.43
C HIS A 107 -11.71 -9.07 19.45
N PRO A 108 -11.87 -10.16 20.22
CA PRO A 108 -13.13 -10.92 20.36
C PRO A 108 -14.29 -10.16 21.01
N GLU A 109 -14.12 -8.87 21.28
CA GLU A 109 -15.16 -7.96 21.79
C GLU A 109 -15.30 -6.73 20.88
N GLU A 110 -14.69 -6.75 19.70
CA GLU A 110 -14.85 -5.70 18.71
C GLU A 110 -16.29 -5.66 18.21
N ARG A 111 -16.77 -4.45 17.92
CA ARG A 111 -18.12 -4.16 17.42
C ARG A 111 -18.11 -3.22 16.22
N TYR A 112 -16.98 -2.59 15.94
CA TYR A 112 -16.77 -1.66 14.84
C TYR A 112 -15.71 -2.24 13.91
N PHE A 113 -16.17 -3.08 12.99
CA PHE A 113 -15.33 -3.78 12.02
C PHE A 113 -14.78 -2.83 10.96
N PRO A 114 -13.69 -3.19 10.26
CA PRO A 114 -13.23 -2.42 9.11
C PRO A 114 -14.26 -2.49 7.96
N SER A 115 -14.19 -1.51 7.06
CA SER A 115 -15.03 -1.42 5.86
C SER A 115 -14.28 -0.80 4.69
N SER A 116 -14.86 -0.89 3.50
CA SER A 116 -14.44 0.02 2.42
C SER A 116 -14.83 1.47 2.71
N VAL A 117 -14.04 2.39 2.16
CA VAL A 117 -14.39 3.80 1.96
C VAL A 117 -15.72 3.95 1.22
N ASP A 118 -15.99 3.08 0.23
CA ASP A 118 -17.21 3.15 -0.58
C ASP A 118 -18.46 2.92 0.31
N TRP A 119 -18.44 1.87 1.14
CA TRP A 119 -19.48 1.58 2.15
C TRP A 119 -19.73 2.76 3.10
N TYR A 120 -18.67 3.45 3.52
CA TYR A 120 -18.76 4.61 4.42
C TYR A 120 -19.38 5.83 3.73
N LEU A 121 -18.99 6.10 2.48
CA LEU A 121 -19.48 7.23 1.71
C LEU A 121 -20.97 7.09 1.33
N GLU A 122 -21.43 5.87 1.08
CA GLU A 122 -22.86 5.52 0.95
C GLU A 122 -23.69 5.85 2.19
N ARG A 123 -23.07 5.93 3.37
CA ARG A 123 -23.73 6.05 4.68
C ARG A 123 -23.41 7.37 5.39
N THR A 124 -22.84 8.35 4.69
CA THR A 124 -22.44 9.64 5.29
C THR A 124 -23.06 10.83 4.59
N GLU A 125 -23.25 11.92 5.33
CA GLU A 125 -23.54 13.26 4.82
C GLU A 125 -22.33 14.19 5.02
N VAL A 126 -22.17 15.19 4.14
CA VAL A 126 -21.18 16.27 4.33
C VAL A 126 -21.82 17.38 5.15
N HIS A 127 -21.22 17.71 6.30
CA HIS A 127 -21.58 18.86 7.12
C HIS A 127 -20.46 19.91 7.16
N ALA A 128 -20.83 21.15 7.46
CA ALA A 128 -19.89 22.23 7.75
C ALA A 128 -19.56 22.32 9.24
N GLU A 129 -18.37 22.82 9.58
CA GLU A 129 -17.98 23.19 10.93
C GLU A 129 -18.69 24.48 11.38
N GLU A 130 -19.73 24.34 12.21
CA GLU A 130 -20.30 25.48 12.93
C GLU A 130 -19.26 26.12 13.86
N HIS A 131 -18.81 27.32 13.52
CA HIS A 131 -17.88 28.09 14.34
C HIS A 131 -18.63 28.66 15.56
N GLY A 132 -18.57 27.94 16.68
CA GLY A 132 -19.11 28.38 17.97
C GLY A 132 -18.36 29.58 18.56
N ALA A 133 -18.63 30.78 18.05
CA ALA A 133 -18.57 31.99 18.86
C ALA A 133 -19.86 32.11 19.70
N LEU A 134 -19.80 32.73 20.88
CA LEU A 134 -20.98 32.92 21.73
C LEU A 134 -22.04 33.76 21.03
N GLY A 135 -23.25 33.20 20.87
CA GLY A 135 -24.48 33.95 20.62
C GLY A 135 -25.12 33.76 19.24
N ASP A 136 -26.40 33.37 19.30
CA ASP A 136 -27.49 33.62 18.35
C ASP A 136 -27.61 32.84 17.01
N LEU A 137 -28.89 32.61 16.70
CA LEU A 137 -29.53 31.75 15.70
C LEU A 137 -29.46 32.31 14.24
N PRO A 138 -29.89 31.58 13.18
CA PRO A 138 -30.64 30.31 13.17
C PRO A 138 -30.10 29.18 12.26
N THR A 139 -30.59 27.97 12.55
CA THR A 139 -30.52 26.78 11.69
C THR A 139 -30.97 27.07 10.24
N LEU A 140 -30.06 26.94 9.27
CA LEU A 140 -30.46 26.80 7.87
C LEU A 140 -30.85 25.33 7.61
N MET A 141 -32.16 25.06 7.56
CA MET A 141 -32.67 23.74 7.19
C MET A 141 -32.23 23.33 5.79
N GLY A 142 -31.92 22.04 5.61
CA GLY A 142 -32.41 21.31 4.44
C GLY A 142 -31.63 21.44 3.13
N SER A 143 -30.30 21.39 3.17
CA SER A 143 -29.54 20.84 2.03
C SER A 143 -28.89 19.51 2.43
N THR A 144 -29.70 18.45 2.48
CA THR A 144 -29.23 17.05 2.50
C THR A 144 -28.42 16.83 1.22
N PHE A 145 -27.09 16.86 1.35
CA PHE A 145 -26.17 16.76 0.22
C PHE A 145 -25.54 15.38 0.24
N ASP A 146 -26.13 14.47 -0.54
CA ASP A 146 -25.70 13.09 -0.68
C ASP A 146 -24.26 13.03 -1.27
N PRO A 147 -23.24 12.64 -0.48
CA PRO A 147 -21.86 12.54 -0.93
C PRO A 147 -21.63 11.27 -1.76
N SER A 148 -22.42 10.23 -1.57
CA SER A 148 -22.33 8.95 -2.29
C SER A 148 -22.51 9.18 -3.79
N GLN A 149 -23.53 9.97 -4.16
CA GLN A 149 -23.83 10.38 -5.54
C GLN A 149 -22.68 11.12 -6.25
N LYS A 150 -21.74 11.72 -5.51
CA LYS A 150 -20.67 12.58 -6.06
C LYS A 150 -19.27 11.99 -5.92
N LEU A 151 -19.02 11.12 -4.93
CA LEU A 151 -17.73 10.44 -4.77
C LEU A 151 -17.71 9.05 -5.41
N MET A 152 -18.86 8.38 -5.60
CA MET A 152 -18.95 7.08 -6.29
C MET A 152 -19.16 7.21 -7.81
N SER A 153 -19.35 8.43 -8.35
CA SER A 153 -19.76 8.62 -9.75
C SER A 153 -18.62 8.48 -10.77
N GLU A 154 -17.99 7.31 -10.85
CA GLU A 154 -17.16 6.91 -12.01
C GLU A 154 -18.00 6.54 -13.26
N THR A 155 -19.30 6.85 -13.29
CA THR A 155 -20.23 6.47 -14.39
C THR A 155 -20.73 7.65 -15.23
N ILE A 156 -20.43 8.91 -14.89
CA ILE A 156 -20.78 10.07 -15.75
C ILE A 156 -19.51 10.80 -16.19
N ALA A 157 -18.86 10.21 -17.19
CA ALA A 157 -17.89 10.91 -18.03
C ALA A 157 -18.55 12.13 -18.71
N THR A 158 -17.73 13.14 -19.02
CA THR A 158 -18.03 14.29 -19.90
C THR A 158 -19.14 15.28 -19.47
N ARG A 159 -18.99 15.94 -18.29
CA ARG A 159 -19.35 17.37 -18.06
C ARG A 159 -19.11 17.93 -16.64
N VAL A 160 -18.51 17.17 -15.71
CA VAL A 160 -18.48 17.52 -14.27
C VAL A 160 -17.20 18.26 -13.83
N GLU A 161 -16.17 18.35 -14.69
CA GLU A 161 -14.84 18.87 -14.34
C GLU A 161 -14.89 20.27 -13.68
N ASP A 162 -15.58 21.25 -14.27
CA ASP A 162 -15.65 22.62 -13.74
C ASP A 162 -16.28 22.73 -12.33
N ARG A 163 -17.25 21.86 -11.99
CA ARG A 163 -17.93 21.88 -10.68
C ARG A 163 -17.24 21.01 -9.63
N LEU A 164 -16.49 19.99 -10.04
CA LEU A 164 -15.66 19.23 -9.13
C LEU A 164 -14.42 20.04 -8.74
N ASP A 165 -13.76 20.71 -9.70
CA ASP A 165 -12.62 21.59 -9.43
C ASP A 165 -13.02 22.81 -8.58
N ALA A 166 -14.20 23.40 -8.82
CA ALA A 166 -14.73 24.45 -7.96
C ALA A 166 -15.01 23.96 -6.53
N PHE A 167 -15.68 22.81 -6.37
CA PHE A 167 -15.96 22.25 -5.05
C PHE A 167 -14.70 21.82 -4.30
N LEU A 168 -13.72 21.20 -4.96
CA LEU A 168 -12.43 20.82 -4.35
C LEU A 168 -11.58 22.06 -4.00
N ARG A 169 -11.71 23.16 -4.75
CA ARG A 169 -11.10 24.46 -4.42
C ARG A 169 -11.86 25.23 -3.33
N GLU A 170 -13.16 25.05 -3.19
CA GLU A 170 -14.00 25.76 -2.20
C GLU A 170 -14.13 24.98 -0.88
N SER A 171 -13.99 23.65 -0.90
CA SER A 171 -13.78 22.80 0.29
C SER A 171 -12.37 22.95 0.88
N THR A 172 -11.58 23.93 0.42
CA THR A 172 -10.28 24.24 0.99
C THR A 172 -10.42 24.66 2.46
N LEU A 173 -9.40 24.30 3.26
CA LEU A 173 -9.24 24.64 4.69
C LEU A 173 -10.12 23.86 5.68
N GLY A 174 -10.52 22.61 5.38
CA GLY A 174 -10.92 21.64 6.42
C GLY A 174 -12.22 21.95 7.18
N LYS A 175 -12.99 22.95 6.73
CA LYS A 175 -14.25 23.42 7.33
C LYS A 175 -15.44 22.46 7.21
N HIS A 176 -15.19 21.22 6.80
CA HIS A 176 -16.23 20.23 6.53
C HIS A 176 -15.83 18.86 7.09
N PHE A 177 -16.84 18.10 7.50
CA PHE A 177 -16.69 16.73 7.95
C PHE A 177 -17.74 15.81 7.31
N LEU A 178 -17.35 14.56 7.07
CA LEU A 178 -18.26 13.46 6.81
C LEU A 178 -18.87 13.04 8.15
N LYS A 179 -20.18 12.76 8.18
CA LYS A 179 -20.87 12.26 9.36
C LYS A 179 -21.72 11.08 8.96
N ILE A 180 -21.67 9.99 9.70
CA ILE A 180 -22.56 8.85 9.43
C ILE A 180 -24.01 9.29 9.66
N ASP A 181 -24.85 9.12 8.64
CA ASP A 181 -26.29 9.29 8.82
C ASP A 181 -26.88 8.05 9.51
N LYS A 182 -27.81 8.31 10.41
CA LYS A 182 -28.60 7.29 11.10
C LYS A 182 -29.96 7.10 10.43
N GLY A 183 -30.30 7.92 9.43
CA GLY A 183 -31.47 7.74 8.57
C GLY A 183 -31.48 6.35 7.93
N HIS A 184 -32.65 5.72 7.92
CA HIS A 184 -32.91 4.35 7.43
C HIS A 184 -32.21 3.18 8.16
N HIS A 185 -31.16 3.40 8.95
CA HIS A 185 -30.45 2.35 9.69
C HIS A 185 -30.90 2.28 11.17
N GLU A 186 -31.70 1.26 11.51
CA GLU A 186 -32.20 1.06 12.89
C GLU A 186 -31.07 0.60 13.85
N GLY A 187 -30.34 1.57 14.41
CA GLY A 187 -29.45 1.36 15.55
C GLY A 187 -28.01 1.84 15.35
N GLU A 188 -27.25 1.86 16.44
CA GLU A 188 -25.86 2.32 16.42
C GLU A 188 -24.97 1.40 15.58
N LEU A 189 -25.00 0.09 15.82
CA LEU A 189 -24.19 -0.87 15.06
C LEU A 189 -24.65 -0.98 13.60
N ALA A 190 -25.94 -0.82 13.31
CA ALA A 190 -26.46 -0.84 11.94
C ALA A 190 -25.94 0.32 11.06
N SER A 191 -25.52 1.43 11.68
CA SER A 191 -24.96 2.60 11.00
C SER A 191 -23.42 2.68 11.11
N ARG A 192 -22.83 2.16 12.19
CA ARG A 192 -21.40 2.36 12.54
C ARG A 192 -20.56 1.10 12.68
N GLY A 193 -21.19 -0.08 12.77
CA GLY A 193 -20.52 -1.35 13.11
C GLY A 193 -19.56 -1.88 12.04
N GLY A 194 -19.53 -1.26 10.85
CA GLY A 194 -18.72 -1.72 9.73
C GLY A 194 -19.22 -3.01 9.11
N GLU A 195 -18.46 -3.49 8.13
CA GLU A 195 -18.81 -4.64 7.28
C GLU A 195 -17.52 -5.24 6.74
N LEU A 196 -17.00 -6.23 7.46
CA LEU A 196 -15.71 -6.86 7.19
C LEU A 196 -15.60 -7.45 5.77
N GLU A 197 -16.70 -7.97 5.22
CA GLU A 197 -16.76 -8.47 3.84
C GLU A 197 -16.52 -7.35 2.79
N SER A 198 -16.89 -6.12 3.11
CA SER A 198 -16.62 -4.94 2.26
C SER A 198 -15.17 -4.43 2.39
N ALA A 199 -14.44 -4.84 3.43
CA ALA A 199 -13.21 -4.20 3.85
C ALA A 199 -12.14 -4.24 2.75
N LYS A 200 -11.52 -3.09 2.53
CA LYS A 200 -10.46 -2.87 1.53
C LYS A 200 -9.18 -2.44 2.21
N THR A 201 -8.07 -2.99 1.75
CA THR A 201 -6.74 -2.60 2.23
C THR A 201 -6.12 -1.63 1.25
N TYR A 202 -5.85 -0.42 1.71
CA TYR A 202 -5.42 0.68 0.86
C TYR A 202 -3.90 0.82 0.89
N VAL A 203 -3.24 0.65 -0.24
CA VAL A 203 -1.77 0.51 -0.30
C VAL A 203 -1.10 1.77 -0.83
N HIS A 204 -0.10 2.25 -0.09
CA HIS A 204 0.81 3.31 -0.49
C HIS A 204 2.24 2.75 -0.61
N LEU A 205 2.78 2.76 -1.83
CA LEU A 205 4.14 2.32 -2.12
C LEU A 205 5.11 3.49 -1.98
N ARG A 206 6.16 3.33 -1.17
CA ARG A 206 7.17 4.37 -0.93
C ARG A 206 8.59 3.86 -1.20
N GLU A 207 9.43 4.73 -1.74
CA GLU A 207 10.88 4.54 -1.67
C GLU A 207 11.34 4.65 -0.21
N ARG A 208 12.40 3.93 0.16
CA ARG A 208 12.97 4.02 1.51
C ARG A 208 13.56 5.42 1.74
N ALA A 209 13.41 5.93 2.96
CA ALA A 209 14.07 7.15 3.39
C ALA A 209 15.59 7.08 3.16
N GLY A 210 16.22 8.23 2.89
CA GLY A 210 17.67 8.31 2.66
C GLY A 210 18.18 7.75 1.32
N GLY A 211 17.31 7.16 0.49
CA GLY A 211 17.71 6.53 -0.78
C GLY A 211 18.31 5.14 -0.63
N GLU A 212 17.97 4.43 0.46
CA GLU A 212 18.30 3.01 0.65
C GLU A 212 17.60 2.13 -0.42
N GLU A 213 18.23 1.02 -0.80
CA GLU A 213 17.64 0.08 -1.76
C GLU A 213 16.57 -0.81 -1.10
N GLY A 214 15.48 -1.07 -1.82
CA GLY A 214 14.31 -1.81 -1.35
C GLY A 214 13.02 -1.01 -1.50
N LEU A 215 11.96 -1.42 -0.80
CA LEU A 215 10.62 -0.86 -0.92
C LEU A 215 9.95 -0.78 0.45
N GLU A 216 9.17 0.27 0.69
CA GLU A 216 8.20 0.28 1.78
C GLU A 216 6.78 0.15 1.25
N ILE A 217 6.00 -0.73 1.87
CA ILE A 217 4.59 -0.94 1.55
C ILE A 217 3.78 -0.58 2.79
N GLN A 218 3.07 0.55 2.71
CA GLN A 218 2.18 1.00 3.77
C GLN A 218 0.77 0.48 3.49
N TYR A 219 0.25 -0.37 4.38
CA TYR A 219 -1.08 -0.96 4.30
C TYR A 219 -2.01 -0.23 5.26
N TRP A 220 -2.94 0.55 4.70
CA TRP A 220 -3.93 1.32 5.45
C TRP A 220 -5.24 0.54 5.59
N PHE A 221 -5.82 0.62 6.78
CA PHE A 221 -7.09 0.05 7.19
C PHE A 221 -8.07 1.18 7.50
N PHE A 222 -9.33 1.00 7.11
CA PHE A 222 -10.37 1.97 7.41
C PHE A 222 -11.48 1.34 8.25
N TYR A 223 -11.83 2.00 9.36
CA TYR A 223 -12.95 1.64 10.21
C TYR A 223 -13.98 2.78 10.17
N PRO A 224 -15.28 2.52 9.93
CA PRO A 224 -16.31 3.57 9.93
C PRO A 224 -16.46 4.32 11.24
N TYR A 225 -16.08 3.71 12.36
CA TYR A 225 -16.26 4.26 13.69
C TYR A 225 -15.20 3.73 14.66
N SER A 226 -14.54 4.62 15.38
CA SER A 226 -13.73 4.35 16.56
C SER A 226 -14.63 4.36 17.78
N GLY A 227 -14.62 3.29 18.58
CA GLY A 227 -15.50 3.12 19.73
C GLY A 227 -15.01 3.79 21.02
N PRO A 228 -15.78 3.71 22.12
CA PRO A 228 -15.37 4.30 23.40
C PRO A 228 -14.30 3.45 24.11
N VAL A 229 -13.02 3.77 23.88
CA VAL A 229 -11.85 3.21 24.60
C VAL A 229 -11.90 3.54 26.10
N LEU A 230 -12.41 4.72 26.45
CA LEU A 230 -12.65 5.19 27.81
C LEU A 230 -14.13 5.11 28.20
N ALA A 231 -14.40 5.02 29.51
CA ALA A 231 -15.77 4.99 30.02
C ALA A 231 -16.49 6.34 29.87
N GLY A 232 -17.73 6.29 29.36
CA GLY A 232 -18.62 7.46 29.23
C GLY A 232 -18.76 8.02 27.80
N PRO A 233 -19.66 8.99 27.59
CA PRO A 233 -20.01 9.49 26.26
C PRO A 233 -18.91 10.33 25.57
N ALA A 234 -17.82 10.64 26.27
CA ALA A 234 -16.63 11.28 25.74
C ALA A 234 -15.44 10.29 25.67
N GLY A 235 -15.73 8.99 25.52
CA GLY A 235 -14.77 7.89 25.68
C GLY A 235 -13.68 7.73 24.62
N GLY A 236 -13.33 8.76 23.86
CA GLY A 236 -12.43 8.67 22.70
C GLY A 236 -13.13 8.40 21.36
N ALA A 237 -14.40 7.99 21.39
CA ALA A 237 -15.13 7.55 20.21
C ALA A 237 -15.30 8.65 19.14
N HIS A 238 -15.05 8.31 17.86
CA HIS A 238 -15.26 9.18 16.71
C HIS A 238 -15.71 8.40 15.47
N GLU A 239 -16.45 9.06 14.58
CA GLU A 239 -16.66 8.52 13.23
C GLU A 239 -15.36 8.60 12.44
N GLY A 240 -15.16 7.65 11.51
CA GLY A 240 -13.92 7.46 10.75
C GLY A 240 -12.73 7.04 11.61
N ASP A 241 -11.98 6.04 11.16
CA ASP A 241 -10.69 5.66 11.73
C ASP A 241 -9.76 5.19 10.62
N TRP A 242 -8.50 5.62 10.67
CA TRP A 242 -7.51 5.38 9.61
C TRP A 242 -6.20 4.92 10.24
N GLU A 243 -6.00 3.61 10.24
CA GLU A 243 -4.88 2.91 10.85
C GLU A 243 -3.96 2.32 9.78
N HIS A 244 -2.71 1.99 10.12
CA HIS A 244 -1.83 1.31 9.17
C HIS A 244 -0.69 0.50 9.80
N ILE A 245 -0.08 -0.35 8.97
CA ILE A 245 1.31 -0.78 9.16
C ILE A 245 2.17 -0.36 7.97
N THR A 246 3.49 -0.38 8.13
CA THR A 246 4.44 -0.25 7.01
C THR A 246 5.42 -1.41 7.03
N VAL A 247 5.41 -2.24 5.98
CA VAL A 247 6.38 -3.32 5.79
C VAL A 247 7.57 -2.77 5.00
N ARG A 248 8.79 -2.88 5.55
CA ARG A 248 10.03 -2.55 4.84
C ARG A 248 10.64 -3.82 4.26
N LEU A 249 10.81 -3.85 2.95
CA LEU A 249 11.46 -4.93 2.21
C LEU A 249 12.91 -4.60 1.86
N ASP A 250 13.74 -5.63 1.80
CA ASP A 250 15.13 -5.54 1.33
C ASP A 250 15.22 -5.22 -0.18
N ALA A 251 16.44 -5.03 -0.68
CA ALA A 251 16.70 -4.73 -2.09
C ALA A 251 16.25 -5.83 -3.08
N SER A 252 16.01 -7.06 -2.61
CA SER A 252 15.50 -8.16 -3.44
C SER A 252 13.98 -8.19 -3.56
N LEU A 253 13.27 -7.46 -2.69
CA LEU A 253 11.81 -7.49 -2.53
C LEU A 253 11.24 -8.85 -2.10
N ASP A 254 12.10 -9.78 -1.67
CA ASP A 254 11.73 -11.13 -1.21
C ASP A 254 11.70 -11.29 0.31
N LYS A 255 12.22 -10.32 1.07
CA LYS A 255 12.34 -10.39 2.53
C LYS A 255 11.89 -9.12 3.22
N VAL A 256 11.18 -9.29 4.33
CA VAL A 256 10.88 -8.23 5.29
C VAL A 256 12.11 -8.00 6.18
N GLU A 257 12.54 -6.75 6.32
CA GLU A 257 13.57 -6.35 7.28
C GLU A 257 12.97 -6.02 8.64
N LYS A 258 11.87 -5.26 8.63
CA LYS A 258 11.14 -4.77 9.80
C LYS A 258 9.73 -4.31 9.41
N VAL A 259 8.84 -4.25 10.40
CA VAL A 259 7.46 -3.75 10.23
C VAL A 259 7.22 -2.61 11.21
N PHE A 260 6.68 -1.49 10.71
CA PHE A 260 6.18 -0.40 11.53
C PHE A 260 4.71 -0.66 11.86
N PHE A 261 4.38 -0.68 13.14
CA PHE A 261 3.01 -0.78 13.62
C PHE A 261 2.58 0.61 14.08
N ALA A 262 1.60 1.22 13.40
CA ALA A 262 1.10 2.54 13.80
C ALA A 262 0.16 2.41 15.00
N ALA A 263 0.31 3.32 15.95
CA ALA A 263 -0.55 3.43 17.11
C ALA A 263 -0.66 4.89 17.50
N HIS A 264 -1.86 5.47 17.40
CA HIS A 264 -2.12 6.90 17.69
C HIS A 264 -1.23 7.83 16.84
N ASP A 265 -1.30 9.15 17.07
CA ASP A 265 -0.53 10.12 16.25
C ASP A 265 1.01 9.98 16.34
N ARG A 266 1.55 9.33 17.39
CA ARG A 266 3.00 9.30 17.72
C ARG A 266 3.49 8.08 18.52
N GLU A 267 2.68 7.06 18.74
CA GLU A 267 3.03 5.92 19.63
C GLU A 267 3.44 4.65 18.84
N GLY A 268 3.38 4.70 17.50
CA GLY A 268 3.79 3.61 16.63
C GLY A 268 5.30 3.28 16.69
N THR A 269 5.64 2.04 16.39
CA THR A 269 7.00 1.50 16.57
C THR A 269 7.46 0.59 15.42
N TRP A 270 8.77 0.60 15.14
CA TRP A 270 9.41 -0.37 14.25
C TRP A 270 9.81 -1.62 15.03
N VAL A 271 9.40 -2.80 14.53
CA VAL A 271 9.72 -4.12 15.09
C VAL A 271 10.57 -4.89 14.07
N SER A 272 11.66 -5.52 14.52
CA SER A 272 12.52 -6.37 13.68
C SER A 272 11.71 -7.53 13.10
N ALA A 273 11.99 -7.95 11.86
CA ALA A 273 11.28 -9.10 11.27
C ALA A 273 11.47 -10.41 12.07
N GLU A 274 12.52 -10.53 12.88
CA GLU A 274 12.71 -11.69 13.77
C GLU A 274 11.74 -11.71 14.98
N ASP A 275 11.18 -10.56 15.35
CA ASP A 275 10.23 -10.38 16.46
C ASP A 275 8.77 -10.27 15.98
N VAL A 276 8.53 -10.31 14.67
CA VAL A 276 7.20 -10.25 14.06
C VAL A 276 6.68 -11.66 13.77
N GLN A 277 5.42 -11.94 14.13
CA GLN A 277 4.75 -13.17 13.75
C GLN A 277 4.29 -13.09 12.29
N PHE A 278 4.41 -14.19 11.55
CA PHE A 278 3.97 -14.28 10.14
C PHE A 278 3.06 -15.47 9.90
N VAL A 279 2.00 -15.25 9.13
CA VAL A 279 1.17 -16.31 8.53
C VAL A 279 1.72 -16.64 7.15
N GLU A 280 1.74 -17.95 6.84
CA GLU A 280 2.30 -18.54 5.61
C GLU A 280 3.76 -18.11 5.30
N GLY A 281 4.48 -17.57 6.29
CA GLY A 281 5.86 -17.13 6.19
C GLY A 281 6.09 -15.75 5.56
N SER A 282 5.04 -15.02 5.16
CA SER A 282 5.18 -13.69 4.54
C SER A 282 4.13 -12.65 4.95
N HIS A 283 2.97 -13.03 5.48
CA HIS A 283 1.92 -12.11 5.91
C HIS A 283 2.13 -11.69 7.38
N PRO A 284 2.51 -10.43 7.70
CA PRO A 284 2.68 -10.02 9.10
C PRO A 284 1.37 -10.14 9.88
N VAL A 285 1.41 -10.68 11.09
CA VAL A 285 0.27 -10.64 12.00
C VAL A 285 0.20 -9.26 12.66
N VAL A 286 -0.97 -8.64 12.58
CA VAL A 286 -1.30 -7.36 13.21
C VAL A 286 -2.45 -7.58 14.15
N TYR A 287 -2.31 -7.14 15.38
CA TYR A 287 -3.40 -7.11 16.34
C TYR A 287 -3.98 -5.71 16.42
N SER A 288 -5.27 -5.55 16.09
CA SER A 288 -5.97 -4.28 16.19
C SER A 288 -6.52 -4.07 17.60
N ALA A 289 -6.26 -2.90 18.17
CA ALA A 289 -6.76 -2.54 19.50
C ALA A 289 -8.30 -2.43 19.51
N ARG A 290 -8.95 -3.04 20.50
CA ARG A 290 -10.40 -2.98 20.68
C ARG A 290 -10.86 -1.52 20.71
N TYR A 291 -11.81 -1.18 19.85
CA TYR A 291 -12.44 0.13 19.63
C TYR A 291 -11.55 1.24 19.09
N GLY A 292 -10.28 1.32 19.51
CA GLY A 292 -9.34 2.39 19.11
C GLY A 292 -8.44 2.02 17.93
N HIS A 293 -8.57 0.79 17.41
CA HIS A 293 -7.99 0.20 16.21
C HIS A 293 -6.47 0.17 16.01
N ALA A 294 -5.71 0.96 16.77
CA ALA A 294 -4.25 1.01 16.82
C ALA A 294 -3.60 -0.37 16.62
N SER A 295 -2.62 -0.42 15.71
CA SER A 295 -1.98 -1.66 15.26
C SER A 295 -0.83 -2.04 16.19
N TYR A 296 -0.78 -3.31 16.60
CA TYR A 296 0.26 -3.85 17.49
C TYR A 296 0.81 -5.21 17.02
N PRO A 297 2.07 -5.55 17.35
CA PRO A 297 2.70 -6.83 16.99
C PRO A 297 2.26 -8.01 17.89
N SER A 298 1.45 -7.77 18.93
CA SER A 298 1.11 -8.77 19.95
C SER A 298 -0.31 -8.64 20.50
N ALA A 299 -0.85 -9.75 20.99
CA ALA A 299 -2.00 -9.78 21.89
C ALA A 299 -1.62 -9.33 23.31
N GLY A 300 -2.57 -8.72 24.03
CA GLY A 300 -2.45 -8.37 25.45
C GLY A 300 -2.81 -6.92 25.77
N ILE A 301 -2.26 -6.43 26.88
CA ILE A 301 -2.40 -5.04 27.31
C ILE A 301 -1.24 -4.23 26.74
N GLN A 302 -1.54 -3.23 25.92
CA GLN A 302 -0.56 -2.38 25.27
C GLN A 302 -0.36 -1.10 26.08
N SER A 303 0.82 -0.97 26.71
CA SER A 303 1.09 0.13 27.63
C SER A 303 1.30 1.46 26.91
N ARG A 304 0.56 2.49 27.32
CA ARG A 304 0.64 3.86 26.80
C ARG A 304 1.15 4.85 27.86
N GLY A 305 1.96 4.35 28.78
CA GLY A 305 2.56 5.13 29.88
C GLY A 305 1.50 5.63 30.87
N MET A 306 1.23 6.94 30.86
CA MET A 306 0.18 7.56 31.69
C MET A 306 -1.19 7.62 31.02
N LEU A 307 -1.27 7.31 29.71
CA LEU A 307 -2.53 7.22 28.99
C LEU A 307 -3.21 5.86 29.25
N PRO A 308 -4.54 5.74 29.03
CA PRO A 308 -5.23 4.47 29.11
C PRO A 308 -4.59 3.44 28.18
N ALA A 309 -4.33 2.24 28.69
CA ALA A 309 -3.72 1.17 27.90
C ALA A 309 -4.72 0.58 26.91
N ASP A 310 -4.25 0.33 25.69
CA ASP A 310 -5.04 -0.33 24.66
C ASP A 310 -5.10 -1.86 24.91
N ARG A 311 -6.05 -2.53 24.27
CA ARG A 311 -6.30 -3.98 24.48
C ARG A 311 -6.38 -4.70 23.14
N THR A 312 -5.47 -5.64 22.95
CA THR A 312 -5.46 -6.58 21.83
C THR A 312 -5.66 -8.01 22.36
N ALA A 313 -6.20 -8.91 21.54
CA ALA A 313 -6.35 -10.33 21.90
C ALA A 313 -6.55 -11.21 20.66
N ASP A 314 -6.18 -12.48 20.77
CA ASP A 314 -6.59 -13.53 19.82
C ASP A 314 -8.05 -13.94 20.03
N GLY A 315 -8.61 -14.69 19.07
CA GLY A 315 -9.92 -15.35 19.19
C GLY A 315 -11.11 -14.52 18.72
N GLY A 316 -10.89 -13.31 18.19
CA GLY A 316 -11.89 -12.58 17.41
C GLY A 316 -11.77 -12.88 15.90
N GLU A 317 -12.45 -12.06 15.10
CA GLU A 317 -12.41 -12.17 13.64
C GLU A 317 -11.02 -11.89 13.07
N THR A 318 -10.70 -12.58 11.97
CA THR A 318 -9.41 -12.48 11.28
C THR A 318 -9.60 -11.99 9.85
N TRP A 319 -8.92 -10.90 9.50
CA TRP A 319 -8.98 -10.28 8.18
C TRP A 319 -7.72 -10.57 7.36
N GLN A 320 -7.88 -11.38 6.32
CA GLN A 320 -6.86 -11.63 5.32
C GLN A 320 -6.83 -10.47 4.31
N THR A 321 -6.00 -9.46 4.58
CA THR A 321 -6.02 -8.18 3.84
C THR A 321 -5.71 -8.31 2.35
N TRP A 322 -4.97 -9.36 1.96
CA TRP A 322 -4.62 -9.66 0.57
C TRP A 322 -5.82 -10.02 -0.32
N GLY A 323 -6.97 -10.37 0.27
CA GLY A 323 -8.20 -10.66 -0.48
C GLY A 323 -8.81 -9.46 -1.20
N ASN A 324 -8.52 -8.22 -0.77
CA ASN A 324 -9.16 -7.01 -1.31
C ASN A 324 -8.26 -5.77 -1.23
N ILE A 325 -7.22 -5.73 -2.07
CA ILE A 325 -6.23 -4.64 -2.12
C ILE A 325 -6.61 -3.55 -3.14
N LYS A 326 -6.47 -2.28 -2.74
CA LYS A 326 -6.48 -1.11 -3.65
C LYS A 326 -5.19 -0.30 -3.47
N ILE A 327 -4.29 -0.33 -4.45
CA ILE A 327 -3.15 0.60 -4.48
C ILE A 327 -3.69 2.03 -4.69
N ILE A 328 -3.48 2.90 -3.70
CA ILE A 328 -3.93 4.30 -3.67
C ILE A 328 -2.82 5.31 -3.94
N ALA A 329 -1.55 4.92 -3.80
CA ALA A 329 -0.42 5.82 -4.04
C ALA A 329 0.85 5.05 -4.37
N ASP A 330 1.72 5.69 -5.13
CA ASP A 330 3.05 5.20 -5.48
C ASP A 330 4.10 6.34 -5.31
N PRO A 331 5.41 6.13 -5.57
CA PRO A 331 6.42 7.19 -5.39
C PRO A 331 6.20 8.46 -6.24
N SER A 332 5.29 8.47 -7.22
CA SER A 332 4.86 9.68 -7.95
C SER A 332 3.76 10.48 -7.23
N GLY A 333 3.15 9.91 -6.18
CA GLY A 333 2.16 10.53 -5.30
C GLY A 333 0.83 9.77 -5.21
N PRO A 334 -0.19 10.39 -4.56
CA PRO A 334 -1.55 9.85 -4.53
C PRO A 334 -2.15 9.70 -5.93
N ARG A 335 -2.90 8.61 -6.14
CA ARG A 335 -3.59 8.34 -7.40
C ARG A 335 -4.70 9.35 -7.68
N LYS A 336 -4.58 10.04 -8.81
CA LYS A 336 -5.52 11.09 -9.24
C LYS A 336 -6.88 10.58 -9.69
N ASP A 337 -6.97 9.30 -10.04
CA ASP A 337 -8.23 8.62 -10.37
C ASP A 337 -9.09 8.31 -9.13
N ILE A 338 -8.54 8.44 -7.91
CA ILE A 338 -9.26 8.11 -6.66
C ILE A 338 -9.68 9.41 -5.97
N ALA A 339 -10.87 9.90 -6.31
CA ALA A 339 -11.35 11.23 -5.90
C ALA A 339 -11.31 11.50 -4.38
N TRP A 340 -11.63 10.49 -3.56
CA TRP A 340 -11.68 10.64 -2.10
C TRP A 340 -10.30 10.89 -1.45
N LEU A 341 -9.19 10.58 -2.11
CA LEU A 341 -7.84 10.92 -1.62
C LEU A 341 -7.61 12.45 -1.55
N ALA A 342 -8.35 13.23 -2.33
CA ALA A 342 -8.29 14.70 -2.31
C ALA A 342 -9.13 15.33 -1.18
N TYR A 343 -9.93 14.55 -0.43
CA TYR A 343 -10.82 15.08 0.60
C TYR A 343 -10.02 15.53 1.85
N ALA A 344 -9.75 16.82 1.93
CA ALA A 344 -9.01 17.48 3.02
C ALA A 344 -9.85 17.76 4.29
N GLY A 345 -11.14 17.40 4.29
CA GLY A 345 -12.00 17.48 5.45
C GLY A 345 -11.75 16.35 6.46
N ARG A 346 -12.58 16.28 7.49
CA ARG A 346 -12.52 15.20 8.49
C ARG A 346 -13.48 14.06 8.14
N TRP A 347 -13.01 12.85 8.35
CA TRP A 347 -13.80 11.64 8.29
C TRP A 347 -14.39 11.47 9.68
N GLY A 348 -15.61 11.96 9.90
CA GLY A 348 -16.26 12.02 11.21
C GLY A 348 -16.34 13.41 11.82
N LYS A 349 -17.38 13.61 12.65
CA LYS A 349 -17.70 14.90 13.29
C LYS A 349 -16.52 15.51 14.06
N THR A 350 -16.45 16.84 14.01
CA THR A 350 -15.58 17.66 14.86
C THR A 350 -16.16 17.84 16.26
N GLY A 351 -15.31 17.59 17.27
CA GLY A 351 -15.68 17.66 18.68
C GLY A 351 -14.58 18.29 19.52
N VAL A 352 -14.96 18.72 20.73
CA VAL A 352 -14.12 19.51 21.64
C VAL A 352 -12.92 18.73 22.19
N LEU A 353 -13.06 17.41 22.33
CA LEU A 353 -12.03 16.51 22.86
C LEU A 353 -11.52 15.51 21.82
N PHE A 354 -12.43 14.98 21.01
CA PHE A 354 -12.15 14.03 19.92
C PHE A 354 -12.83 14.53 18.66
N SER A 355 -12.16 14.35 17.53
CA SER A 355 -12.66 14.74 16.21
C SER A 355 -12.27 13.64 15.23
N GLY A 356 -13.15 13.34 14.27
CA GLY A 356 -12.84 12.39 13.20
C GLY A 356 -11.50 12.72 12.52
N PRO A 357 -10.67 11.71 12.17
CA PRO A 357 -9.36 11.91 11.59
C PRO A 357 -9.44 12.58 10.21
N ARG A 358 -8.29 12.99 9.68
CA ARG A 358 -8.19 13.31 8.25
C ARG A 358 -7.89 12.04 7.46
N GLY A 359 -8.20 12.05 6.17
CA GLY A 359 -7.84 10.96 5.26
C GLY A 359 -6.32 10.74 5.20
N PRO A 360 -5.86 9.56 4.74
CA PRO A 360 -4.49 9.10 4.96
C PRO A 360 -3.45 10.04 4.36
N VAL A 361 -3.72 10.65 3.19
CA VAL A 361 -2.85 11.66 2.53
C VAL A 361 -2.53 12.88 3.41
N PHE A 362 -3.40 13.18 4.38
CA PHE A 362 -3.28 14.33 5.27
C PHE A 362 -2.78 13.95 6.68
N GLN A 363 -2.50 12.67 6.92
CA GLN A 363 -1.88 12.21 8.16
C GLN A 363 -0.35 12.34 8.11
N ARG A 364 0.26 12.51 9.29
CA ARG A 364 1.71 12.63 9.42
C ARG A 364 2.46 11.40 8.90
N TYR A 365 1.94 10.21 9.15
CA TYR A 365 2.57 8.96 8.72
C TYR A 365 2.51 8.68 7.22
N TRP A 366 1.79 9.49 6.43
CA TRP A 366 1.79 9.35 4.97
C TRP A 366 3.21 9.45 4.40
N THR A 367 3.96 10.47 4.82
CA THR A 367 5.34 10.74 4.35
C THR A 367 6.41 10.52 5.42
N SER A 368 6.03 10.36 6.70
CA SER A 368 6.97 10.23 7.81
C SER A 368 6.92 8.84 8.46
N GLU A 369 8.03 8.41 9.04
CA GLU A 369 8.13 7.25 9.94
C GLU A 369 7.92 7.63 11.42
N THR A 370 7.77 8.93 11.72
CA THR A 370 7.63 9.51 13.07
C THR A 370 6.73 10.74 13.08
#